data_AF-A0A9P6YI24-F1
#
_entry.id   AF-A0A9P6YI24-F1
#
_cell.length_a   1.000
_cell.length_b   1.000
_cell.length_c   1.000
_cell.angle_alpha   90.00
_cell.angle_beta   90.00
_cell.angle_gamma   90.00
#
_symmetry.space_group_name_H-M   'P 1'
#
loop_
_entity.id
_entity.type
_entity.pdbx_description
1 polymer ?
#
loop_
_entity_poly.entity_id
_entity_poly.type
_entity_poly.pdbx_seq_one_letter_code
_entity_poly.pdbx_strand_id
1 'polypeptide(L)'
;MTDKEEFASQIIEEEEDLFFDQDSEEEEEEELINTNVEERNEDSFQRRLAGPSINKAGLGNVDKGKINKIIYEASKGSAFFENEKKKDEMVTKRINAILSKYEHVKRQDLSFEKRIVDKMIEDLEQTRDLTQCICHVDMDAFYASVEELENPELKKQPMAVGGMSMLCTSNYEARKYGVRSAMPGFIALKLCPQLKMIPLHFPKYIGASNKVRAVFAKYDPNFMPMSLDEAYLNLTEYLKKEPDLTPYELVEQIRREIFESTQLTASAGIACNKMLSKICSDINKPNGQYYLPIDRTSIVNFVKDLKVRQIPGVGTTMFNTESERKSVGVERTFTSLSDPAKLYEKLHELCEALEKDAEKAGVMGRNIGIKIKFVSFEVRIRSRTLPSYVSSAKDIEKVAKQLLANEMPMDLRLMGVRLANLKPRGSNDESVLKYFTKAPLPEKETDEMKTDVQQDILICPICNRHLTMDNTQFNKHVDECLNKVEVKTILENEKRQLSSSSSSSSSSSSSSSSGSSSHSRHKKLKRQI
;
A
#
# COMPACT_ATOMS: atom_id res chain seq x y z
N MET A 1 54.27 46.09 15.21
CA MET A 1 54.65 47.47 14.90
C MET A 1 53.98 47.77 13.57
N THR A 2 52.78 48.36 13.63
CA THR A 2 52.46 49.81 13.49
C THR A 2 51.91 49.97 12.07
N ASP A 3 50.68 50.38 11.78
CA ASP A 3 49.63 51.10 12.53
C ASP A 3 48.28 50.71 11.88
N LYS A 4 47.27 50.28 12.66
CA LYS A 4 46.16 51.11 13.18
C LYS A 4 45.43 51.87 12.07
N GLU A 5 44.19 51.48 11.75
CA GLU A 5 43.00 52.07 12.41
C GLU A 5 42.97 53.60 12.34
N GLU A 6 43.11 54.20 11.14
CA GLU A 6 42.84 55.64 10.99
C GLU A 6 42.58 56.06 9.53
N PHE A 7 41.69 55.37 8.80
CA PHE A 7 41.08 55.96 7.59
C PHE A 7 39.68 55.39 7.29
N ALA A 8 39.00 54.94 8.35
CA ALA A 8 37.59 54.58 8.33
C ALA A 8 36.83 55.64 9.15
N SER A 9 36.80 56.87 8.64
CA SER A 9 35.86 57.95 8.99
C SER A 9 36.26 59.18 8.18
N GLN A 10 35.28 59.79 7.49
CA GLN A 10 35.34 61.13 6.90
C GLN A 10 35.85 61.28 5.46
N ILE A 11 35.14 60.61 4.54
CA ILE A 11 34.53 61.25 3.35
C ILE A 11 33.10 60.67 3.31
N ILE A 12 32.19 61.05 4.22
CA ILE A 12 31.33 62.25 4.21
C ILE A 12 30.59 62.42 2.87
N GLU A 13 29.33 61.99 2.92
CA GLU A 13 28.13 62.76 2.59
C GLU A 13 28.12 63.43 1.20
N GLU A 14 27.61 62.69 0.22
CA GLU A 14 26.70 63.15 -0.84
C GLU A 14 26.36 61.93 -1.71
N GLU A 15 25.48 61.05 -1.22
CA GLU A 15 24.68 60.12 -2.05
C GLU A 15 23.56 59.43 -1.22
N GLU A 16 23.03 60.13 -0.20
CA GLU A 16 21.67 59.90 0.29
C GLU A 16 20.73 60.71 -0.62
N ASP A 17 20.28 60.08 -1.71
CA ASP A 17 19.02 60.34 -2.41
C ASP A 17 19.09 59.66 -3.79
N LEU A 18 18.93 58.33 -3.83
CA LEU A 18 18.50 57.54 -5.01
C LEU A 18 18.51 56.02 -4.72
N PHE A 19 17.90 55.60 -3.61
CA PHE A 19 17.49 54.19 -3.41
C PHE A 19 16.13 54.17 -2.72
N PHE A 20 15.10 54.39 -3.53
CA PHE A 20 13.71 54.02 -3.25
C PHE A 20 13.09 53.58 -4.57
N ASP A 21 12.27 52.52 -4.51
CA ASP A 21 11.48 51.88 -5.58
C ASP A 21 12.16 50.76 -6.41
N GLN A 22 12.80 49.78 -5.75
CA GLN A 22 12.90 48.41 -6.30
C GLN A 22 12.45 47.30 -5.33
N ASP A 23 12.30 47.58 -4.03
CA ASP A 23 11.82 46.57 -3.06
C ASP A 23 10.32 46.27 -3.19
N SER A 24 9.51 47.20 -3.75
CA SER A 24 8.05 47.01 -3.89
C SER A 24 7.66 46.07 -5.03
N GLU A 25 8.42 46.04 -6.13
CA GLU A 25 8.16 45.13 -7.24
C GLU A 25 8.59 43.69 -6.90
N GLU A 26 9.69 43.49 -6.16
CA GLU A 26 10.10 42.16 -5.67
C GLU A 26 9.18 41.64 -4.55
N GLU A 27 8.72 42.51 -3.64
CA GLU A 27 7.71 42.15 -2.63
C GLU A 27 6.34 41.84 -3.28
N GLU A 28 5.89 42.61 -4.27
CA GLU A 28 4.66 42.31 -5.01
C GLU A 28 4.79 41.03 -5.85
N GLU A 29 5.95 40.75 -6.47
CA GLU A 29 6.19 39.50 -7.20
C GLU A 29 6.26 38.30 -6.25
N GLU A 30 6.92 38.42 -5.10
CA GLU A 30 6.91 37.39 -4.05
C GLU A 30 5.52 37.19 -3.45
N GLU A 31 4.73 38.25 -3.23
CA GLU A 31 3.38 38.18 -2.70
C GLU A 31 2.40 37.59 -3.73
N LEU A 32 2.55 37.90 -5.03
CA LEU A 32 1.82 37.29 -6.15
C LEU A 32 2.23 35.82 -6.35
N ILE A 33 3.51 35.48 -6.21
CA ILE A 33 3.99 34.08 -6.25
C ILE A 33 3.43 33.32 -5.05
N ASN A 34 3.44 33.90 -3.85
CA ASN A 34 2.93 33.30 -2.63
C ASN A 34 1.40 33.12 -2.65
N THR A 35 0.62 34.13 -3.09
CA THR A 35 -0.84 33.98 -3.30
C THR A 35 -1.14 32.93 -4.37
N ASN A 36 -0.40 32.92 -5.49
CA ASN A 36 -0.56 31.87 -6.51
C ASN A 36 -0.17 30.48 -5.97
N VAL A 37 0.74 30.37 -5.01
CA VAL A 37 1.12 29.10 -4.37
C VAL A 37 0.05 28.67 -3.36
N GLU A 38 -0.50 29.59 -2.57
CA GLU A 38 -1.58 29.32 -1.62
C GLU A 38 -2.87 28.90 -2.33
N GLU A 39 -3.28 29.59 -3.40
CA GLU A 39 -4.44 29.21 -4.22
C GLU A 39 -4.24 27.86 -4.91
N ARG A 40 -3.04 27.59 -5.44
CA ARG A 40 -2.69 26.27 -6.01
C ARG A 40 -2.72 25.15 -4.96
N ASN A 41 -2.28 25.45 -3.73
CA ASN A 41 -2.31 24.51 -2.62
C ASN A 41 -3.74 24.23 -2.16
N GLU A 42 -4.61 25.25 -2.12
CA GLU A 42 -6.01 25.08 -1.74
C GLU A 42 -6.80 24.28 -2.79
N ASP A 43 -6.61 24.55 -4.09
CA ASP A 43 -7.23 23.74 -5.16
C ASP A 43 -6.72 22.28 -5.13
N SER A 44 -5.42 22.08 -4.91
CA SER A 44 -4.82 20.75 -4.74
C SER A 44 -5.46 19.98 -3.57
N PHE A 45 -5.63 20.65 -2.42
CA PHE A 45 -6.25 20.03 -1.26
C PHE A 45 -7.72 19.71 -1.49
N GLN A 46 -8.50 20.62 -2.07
CA GLN A 46 -9.91 20.39 -2.42
C GLN A 46 -10.06 19.17 -3.35
N ARG A 47 -9.18 19.03 -4.34
CA ARG A 47 -9.16 17.86 -5.23
C ARG A 47 -8.84 16.57 -4.48
N ARG A 48 -7.93 16.58 -3.50
CA ARG A 48 -7.65 15.38 -2.70
C ARG A 48 -8.82 15.03 -1.78
N LEU A 49 -9.44 16.03 -1.16
CA LEU A 49 -10.59 15.87 -0.27
C LEU A 49 -11.82 15.32 -1.01
N ALA A 50 -11.95 15.59 -2.31
CA ALA A 50 -12.98 14.99 -3.17
C ALA A 50 -12.91 13.45 -3.28
N GLY A 51 -11.80 12.84 -2.86
CA GLY A 51 -11.66 11.39 -2.72
C GLY A 51 -11.28 10.66 -4.01
N PRO A 52 -11.20 9.32 -3.98
CA PRO A 52 -10.55 8.54 -5.03
C PRO A 52 -11.39 8.34 -6.30
N SER A 53 -12.71 8.45 -6.22
CA SER A 53 -13.65 8.07 -7.30
C SER A 53 -14.10 9.22 -8.20
N ILE A 54 -13.35 10.32 -8.28
CA ILE A 54 -13.73 11.55 -9.01
C ILE A 54 -13.86 11.38 -10.54
N ASN A 55 -13.27 10.32 -11.11
CA ASN A 55 -13.28 10.04 -12.56
C ASN A 55 -14.09 8.78 -12.91
N LYS A 56 -15.02 8.37 -12.03
CA LYS A 56 -15.86 7.19 -12.26
C LYS A 56 -16.79 7.41 -13.47
N ALA A 57 -17.02 6.35 -14.26
CA ALA A 57 -17.95 6.39 -15.39
C ALA A 57 -19.34 6.94 -14.99
N GLY A 58 -19.95 7.76 -15.84
CA GLY A 58 -21.20 8.47 -15.54
C GLY A 58 -21.05 9.81 -14.80
N LEU A 59 -19.82 10.27 -14.52
CA LEU A 59 -19.52 11.58 -13.94
C LEU A 59 -19.04 12.62 -14.96
N GLY A 60 -19.11 12.35 -16.27
CA GLY A 60 -18.48 13.18 -17.30
C GLY A 60 -19.01 14.62 -17.37
N ASN A 61 -20.31 14.81 -17.12
CA ASN A 61 -21.01 16.08 -17.35
C ASN A 61 -21.29 16.88 -16.06
N VAL A 62 -20.65 16.54 -14.94
CA VAL A 62 -20.91 17.19 -13.66
C VAL A 62 -19.97 18.37 -13.42
N ASP A 63 -20.49 19.43 -12.80
CA ASP A 63 -19.66 20.55 -12.34
C ASP A 63 -18.80 20.13 -11.14
N LYS A 64 -17.56 19.74 -11.43
CA LYS A 64 -16.58 19.28 -10.43
C LYS A 64 -16.24 20.38 -9.43
N GLY A 65 -16.19 21.64 -9.84
CA GLY A 65 -15.87 22.77 -8.95
C GLY A 65 -16.95 22.96 -7.89
N LYS A 66 -18.22 22.98 -8.31
CA LYS A 66 -19.36 23.05 -7.40
C LYS A 66 -19.41 21.86 -6.44
N ILE A 67 -19.19 20.64 -6.95
CA ILE A 67 -19.18 19.42 -6.12
C ILE A 67 -18.06 19.49 -5.07
N ASN A 68 -16.85 19.86 -5.48
CA ASN A 68 -15.70 19.95 -4.57
C ASN A 68 -15.93 21.00 -3.47
N LYS A 69 -16.51 22.15 -3.82
CA LYS A 69 -16.88 23.19 -2.84
C LYS A 69 -17.89 22.67 -1.82
N ILE A 70 -18.94 21.96 -2.23
CA ILE A 70 -19.92 21.36 -1.31
C ILE A 70 -19.24 20.34 -0.38
N ILE A 71 -18.36 19.49 -0.92
CA ILE A 71 -17.61 18.51 -0.12
C ILE A 71 -16.72 19.20 0.90
N TYR A 72 -16.01 20.25 0.48
CA TYR A 72 -15.13 21.04 1.33
C TYR A 72 -15.90 21.69 2.48
N GLU A 73 -16.95 22.46 2.18
CA GLU A 73 -17.78 23.12 3.19
C GLU A 73 -18.46 22.13 4.13
N ALA A 74 -18.91 20.98 3.61
CA ALA A 74 -19.50 19.94 4.44
C ALA A 74 -18.50 19.23 5.37
N SER A 75 -17.20 19.31 5.06
CA SER A 75 -16.14 18.63 5.81
C SER A 75 -15.36 19.57 6.73
N LYS A 76 -15.32 20.87 6.43
CA LYS A 76 -14.56 21.90 7.16
C LYS A 76 -14.83 21.87 8.65
N GLY A 77 -13.76 21.95 9.45
CA GLY A 77 -13.82 21.91 10.92
C GLY A 77 -14.03 20.51 11.53
N SER A 78 -14.18 19.46 10.73
CA SER A 78 -14.23 18.09 11.25
C SER A 78 -12.84 17.53 11.54
N ALA A 79 -12.73 16.60 12.49
CA ALA A 79 -11.49 15.87 12.74
C ALA A 79 -10.95 15.12 11.49
N PHE A 80 -11.83 14.74 10.56
CA PHE A 80 -11.45 14.14 9.29
C PHE A 80 -10.70 15.15 8.41
N PHE A 81 -11.28 16.34 8.28
CA PHE A 81 -10.72 17.42 7.48
C PHE A 81 -9.34 17.84 7.97
N GLU A 82 -9.17 18.02 9.28
CA GLU A 82 -7.87 18.35 9.88
C GLU A 82 -6.82 17.26 9.63
N ASN A 83 -7.21 15.99 9.69
CA ASN A 83 -6.32 14.88 9.38
C ASN A 83 -5.95 14.80 7.89
N GLU A 84 -6.90 15.07 6.99
CA GLU A 84 -6.61 15.15 5.55
C GLU A 84 -5.73 16.35 5.22
N LYS A 85 -5.89 17.49 5.91
CA LYS A 85 -5.01 18.66 5.79
C LYS A 85 -3.58 18.31 6.22
N LYS A 86 -3.40 17.66 7.36
CA LYS A 86 -2.06 17.16 7.78
C LYS A 86 -1.44 16.21 6.77
N LYS A 87 -2.23 15.32 6.16
CA LYS A 87 -1.74 14.44 5.09
C LYS A 87 -1.37 15.21 3.82
N ASP A 88 -2.13 16.24 3.45
CA ASP A 88 -1.77 17.15 2.35
C ASP A 88 -0.39 17.72 2.60
N GLU A 89 -0.20 18.36 3.75
CA GLU A 89 1.06 19.01 4.12
C GLU A 89 2.24 18.04 4.07
N MET A 90 2.05 16.81 4.55
CA MET A 90 3.08 15.75 4.47
C MET A 90 3.40 15.34 3.03
N VAL A 91 2.38 15.20 2.17
CA VAL A 91 2.56 14.88 0.75
C VAL A 91 3.26 16.03 0.03
N THR A 92 2.84 17.27 0.28
CA THR A 92 3.43 18.48 -0.29
C THR A 92 4.91 18.61 0.11
N LYS A 93 5.25 18.38 1.38
CA LYS A 93 6.66 18.30 1.84
C LYS A 93 7.46 17.25 1.08
N ARG A 94 6.88 16.05 0.86
CA ARG A 94 7.54 14.98 0.09
C ARG A 94 7.73 15.35 -1.38
N ILE A 95 6.74 16.01 -2.01
CA ILE A 95 6.84 16.51 -3.38
C ILE A 95 7.99 17.51 -3.48
N ASN A 96 8.04 18.50 -2.58
CA ASN A 96 9.09 19.51 -2.57
C ASN A 96 10.48 18.88 -2.39
N ALA A 97 10.62 17.86 -1.54
CA ALA A 97 11.86 17.11 -1.39
C ALA A 97 12.26 16.36 -2.67
N ILE A 98 11.30 15.81 -3.42
CA ILE A 98 11.56 15.16 -4.71
C ILE A 98 11.95 16.18 -5.77
N LEU A 99 11.26 17.32 -5.84
CA LEU A 99 11.56 18.42 -6.78
C LEU A 99 12.96 18.99 -6.53
N SER A 100 13.34 19.18 -5.28
CA SER A 100 14.70 19.62 -4.91
C SER A 100 15.77 18.63 -5.39
N LYS A 101 15.54 17.31 -5.23
CA LYS A 101 16.43 16.28 -5.78
C LYS A 101 16.46 16.29 -7.31
N TYR A 102 15.30 16.48 -7.94
CA TYR A 102 15.18 16.56 -9.40
C TYR A 102 16.00 17.72 -9.96
N GLU A 103 15.96 18.90 -9.33
CA GLU A 103 16.77 20.05 -9.75
C GLU A 103 18.28 19.78 -9.71
N HIS A 104 18.74 18.99 -8.73
CA HIS A 104 20.13 18.57 -8.67
C HIS A 104 20.47 17.57 -9.81
N VAL A 105 19.63 16.56 -10.00
CA VAL A 105 19.83 15.50 -11.02
C VAL A 105 19.75 16.06 -12.44
N LYS A 106 18.86 17.03 -12.69
CA LYS A 106 18.66 17.65 -14.01
C LYS A 106 19.92 18.34 -14.56
N ARG A 107 20.83 18.77 -13.68
CA ARG A 107 22.08 19.46 -14.05
C ARG A 107 23.26 18.51 -14.29
N GLN A 108 23.09 17.22 -14.01
CA GLN A 108 24.14 16.22 -14.18
C GLN A 108 24.10 15.63 -15.61
N ASP A 109 25.23 15.09 -16.06
CA ASP A 109 25.21 14.22 -17.25
C ASP A 109 24.61 12.87 -16.87
N LEU A 110 23.48 12.55 -17.50
CA LEU A 110 22.74 11.29 -17.29
C LEU A 110 22.92 10.32 -18.47
N SER A 111 23.95 10.50 -19.29
CA SER A 111 24.19 9.68 -20.48
C SER A 111 24.35 8.20 -20.15
N PHE A 112 25.00 7.87 -19.03
CA PHE A 112 25.17 6.49 -18.57
C PHE A 112 23.85 5.87 -18.11
N GLU A 113 23.09 6.57 -17.26
CA GLU A 113 21.79 6.13 -16.76
C GLU A 113 20.78 5.96 -17.91
N LYS A 114 20.79 6.88 -18.88
CA LYS A 114 19.97 6.77 -20.10
C LYS A 114 20.28 5.49 -20.87
N ARG A 115 21.57 5.15 -21.07
CA ARG A 115 21.94 3.89 -21.73
C ARG A 115 21.44 2.66 -20.99
N ILE A 116 21.46 2.67 -19.65
CA ILE A 116 20.91 1.58 -18.85
C ILE A 116 19.39 1.46 -19.08
N VAL A 117 18.67 2.58 -19.01
CA VAL A 117 17.21 2.60 -19.22
C VAL A 117 16.84 2.19 -20.64
N ASP A 118 17.56 2.70 -21.65
CA ASP A 118 17.34 2.34 -23.06
C ASP A 118 17.56 0.84 -23.27
N LYS A 119 18.59 0.25 -22.63
CA LYS A 119 18.81 -1.20 -22.67
C LYS A 119 17.66 -1.98 -22.03
N MET A 120 17.16 -1.53 -20.88
CA MET A 120 16.00 -2.13 -20.24
C MET A 120 14.75 -2.05 -21.11
N ILE A 121 14.52 -0.91 -21.80
CA ILE A 121 13.41 -0.75 -22.74
C ILE A 121 13.54 -1.71 -23.91
N GLU A 122 14.74 -1.85 -24.47
CA GLU A 122 15.03 -2.80 -25.55
C GLU A 122 14.74 -4.24 -25.12
N ASP A 123 15.22 -4.65 -23.94
CA ASP A 123 15.02 -6.00 -23.41
C ASP A 123 13.52 -6.29 -23.14
N LEU A 124 12.78 -5.30 -22.63
CA LEU A 124 11.32 -5.40 -22.45
C LEU A 124 10.58 -5.46 -23.78
N GLU A 125 11.02 -4.73 -24.80
CA GLU A 125 10.42 -4.75 -26.13
C GLU A 125 10.65 -6.10 -26.83
N GLN A 126 11.84 -6.69 -26.68
CA GLN A 126 12.16 -8.02 -27.22
C GLN A 126 11.30 -9.13 -26.60
N THR A 127 10.87 -8.96 -25.35
CA THR A 127 10.03 -9.92 -24.62
C THR A 127 8.54 -9.60 -24.69
N ARG A 128 8.13 -8.63 -25.52
CA ARG A 128 6.72 -8.25 -25.70
C ARG A 128 5.91 -9.43 -26.26
N ASP A 129 4.94 -9.89 -25.46
CA ASP A 129 3.98 -10.91 -25.88
C ASP A 129 2.69 -10.26 -26.43
N LEU A 130 2.40 -10.51 -27.71
CA LEU A 130 1.16 -10.14 -28.40
C LEU A 130 0.34 -11.37 -28.83
N THR A 131 0.67 -12.56 -28.34
CA THR A 131 -0.01 -13.81 -28.71
C THR A 131 -1.30 -14.05 -27.93
N GLN A 132 -1.52 -13.29 -26.85
CA GLN A 132 -2.64 -13.47 -25.94
C GLN A 132 -3.80 -12.53 -26.28
N CYS A 133 -5.02 -13.02 -26.12
CA CYS A 133 -6.24 -12.22 -26.10
C CYS A 133 -6.82 -12.23 -24.68
N ILE A 134 -6.61 -11.13 -23.95
CA ILE A 134 -7.06 -10.94 -22.58
C ILE A 134 -8.31 -10.05 -22.56
N CYS A 135 -9.36 -10.52 -21.91
CA CYS A 135 -10.57 -9.76 -21.66
C CYS A 135 -10.67 -9.38 -20.18
N HIS A 136 -10.92 -8.12 -19.88
CA HIS A 136 -11.36 -7.67 -18.56
C HIS A 136 -12.87 -7.38 -18.62
N VAL A 137 -13.65 -8.00 -17.75
CA VAL A 137 -15.09 -7.76 -17.63
C VAL A 137 -15.37 -7.09 -16.29
N ASP A 138 -16.20 -6.05 -16.29
CA ASP A 138 -16.54 -5.21 -15.14
C ASP A 138 -18.04 -4.88 -15.17
N MET A 139 -18.81 -5.38 -14.18
CA MET A 139 -20.27 -5.19 -14.11
C MET A 139 -20.64 -3.73 -13.87
N ASP A 140 -21.65 -3.23 -14.57
CA ASP A 140 -22.01 -1.82 -14.49
C ASP A 140 -22.76 -1.49 -13.21
N ALA A 141 -22.20 -0.59 -12.39
CA ALA A 141 -22.78 -0.13 -11.12
C ALA A 141 -23.29 -1.28 -10.22
N PHE A 142 -22.56 -2.40 -10.19
CA PHE A 142 -23.03 -3.73 -9.76
C PHE A 142 -24.06 -3.76 -8.62
N TYR A 143 -23.71 -3.35 -7.40
CA TYR A 143 -24.66 -3.45 -6.28
C TYR A 143 -25.92 -2.61 -6.49
N ALA A 144 -25.81 -1.43 -7.09
CA ALA A 144 -26.99 -0.61 -7.40
C ALA A 144 -27.87 -1.30 -8.44
N SER A 145 -27.27 -1.83 -9.51
CA SER A 145 -27.98 -2.55 -10.56
C SER A 145 -28.67 -3.82 -10.03
N VAL A 146 -28.08 -4.52 -9.04
CA VAL A 146 -28.72 -5.66 -8.36
C VAL A 146 -29.96 -5.23 -7.58
N GLU A 147 -29.91 -4.13 -6.84
CA GLU A 147 -31.09 -3.63 -6.11
C GLU A 147 -32.18 -3.11 -7.07
N GLU A 148 -31.79 -2.54 -8.21
CA GLU A 148 -32.70 -2.10 -9.28
C GLU A 148 -33.45 -3.24 -9.98
N LEU A 149 -32.96 -4.49 -9.90
CA LEU A 149 -33.69 -5.65 -10.44
C LEU A 149 -34.91 -6.01 -9.60
N GLU A 150 -34.79 -5.97 -8.28
CA GLU A 150 -35.90 -6.30 -7.37
C GLU A 150 -36.89 -5.15 -7.23
N ASN A 151 -36.42 -3.90 -7.41
CA ASN A 151 -37.26 -2.72 -7.38
C ASN A 151 -37.01 -1.83 -8.61
N PRO A 152 -37.71 -2.09 -9.73
CA PRO A 152 -37.51 -1.37 -10.99
C PRO A 152 -37.72 0.15 -10.91
N GLU A 153 -38.51 0.64 -9.95
CA GLU A 153 -38.70 2.07 -9.73
C GLU A 153 -37.40 2.77 -9.30
N LEU A 154 -36.41 2.05 -8.76
CA LEU A 154 -35.09 2.60 -8.44
C LEU A 154 -34.33 3.08 -9.68
N LYS A 155 -34.59 2.53 -10.87
CA LYS A 155 -33.90 2.94 -12.11
C LYS A 155 -34.20 4.39 -12.52
N LYS A 156 -35.35 4.92 -12.11
CA LYS A 156 -35.84 6.26 -12.50
C LYS A 156 -35.47 7.35 -11.49
N GLN A 157 -34.73 7.00 -10.43
CA GLN A 157 -34.42 7.92 -9.34
C GLN A 157 -32.97 7.76 -8.89
N PRO A 158 -32.35 8.85 -8.39
CA PRO A 158 -30.99 8.77 -7.87
C PRO A 158 -30.98 7.88 -6.63
N MET A 159 -30.18 6.82 -6.65
CA MET A 159 -29.99 5.94 -5.50
C MET A 159 -28.50 5.59 -5.27
N ALA A 160 -28.19 5.22 -4.03
CA ALA A 160 -26.89 4.70 -3.65
C ALA A 160 -27.01 3.54 -2.66
N VAL A 161 -26.09 2.57 -2.77
CA VAL A 161 -25.98 1.45 -1.84
C VAL A 161 -24.96 1.80 -0.76
N GLY A 162 -25.37 1.69 0.51
CA GLY A 162 -24.54 2.02 1.67
C GLY A 162 -25.38 2.65 2.78
N GLY A 163 -24.83 3.65 3.45
CA GLY A 163 -25.55 4.40 4.47
C GLY A 163 -24.96 5.79 4.74
N MET A 164 -25.45 6.44 5.80
CA MET A 164 -25.00 7.78 6.21
C MET A 164 -23.49 7.91 6.30
N SER A 165 -22.81 6.90 6.82
CA SER A 165 -21.36 6.93 7.03
C SER A 165 -20.57 6.77 5.74
N MET A 166 -21.01 5.91 4.81
CA MET A 166 -20.27 5.60 3.60
C MET A 166 -21.14 4.94 2.53
N LEU A 167 -20.94 5.35 1.29
CA LEU A 167 -21.53 4.73 0.11
C LEU A 167 -20.56 3.75 -0.56
N CYS A 168 -21.04 2.54 -0.87
CA CYS A 168 -20.30 1.54 -1.63
C CYS A 168 -20.38 1.79 -3.14
N THR A 169 -21.56 2.16 -3.64
CA THR A 169 -21.75 2.53 -5.04
C THR A 169 -23.02 3.38 -5.21
N SER A 170 -23.21 3.92 -6.40
CA SER A 170 -24.39 4.68 -6.82
C SER A 170 -24.79 4.27 -8.23
N ASN A 171 -26.09 4.36 -8.53
CA ASN A 171 -26.59 4.19 -9.88
C ASN A 171 -26.20 5.38 -10.77
N TYR A 172 -26.38 5.23 -12.08
CA TYR A 172 -26.00 6.27 -13.04
C TYR A 172 -26.82 7.55 -12.86
N GLU A 173 -28.08 7.47 -12.42
CA GLU A 173 -28.90 8.65 -12.11
C GLU A 173 -28.33 9.48 -10.97
N ALA A 174 -27.87 8.86 -9.88
CA ALA A 174 -27.22 9.56 -8.77
C ALA A 174 -25.84 10.14 -9.18
N ARG A 175 -25.12 9.50 -10.09
CA ARG A 175 -23.83 10.01 -10.59
C ARG A 175 -23.97 11.35 -11.31
N LYS A 176 -25.11 11.65 -11.94
CA LYS A 176 -25.37 12.97 -12.54
C LYS A 176 -25.29 14.13 -11.53
N TYR A 177 -25.44 13.85 -10.23
CA TYR A 177 -25.29 14.82 -9.14
C TYR A 177 -23.90 14.80 -8.49
N GLY A 178 -22.98 13.97 -8.97
CA GLY A 178 -21.66 13.77 -8.37
C GLY A 178 -21.59 12.71 -7.28
N VAL A 179 -22.72 12.05 -6.95
CA VAL A 179 -22.77 10.98 -5.93
C VAL A 179 -22.04 9.74 -6.43
N ARG A 180 -21.09 9.23 -5.63
CA ARG A 180 -20.16 8.17 -6.04
C ARG A 180 -19.71 7.30 -4.87
N SER A 181 -19.06 6.18 -5.19
CA SER A 181 -18.44 5.30 -4.20
C SER A 181 -17.40 6.03 -3.34
N ALA A 182 -17.20 5.56 -2.10
CA ALA A 182 -16.29 6.13 -1.12
C ALA A 182 -16.64 7.57 -0.66
N MET A 183 -17.88 8.02 -0.92
CA MET A 183 -18.43 9.26 -0.41
C MET A 183 -19.29 8.99 0.84
N PRO A 184 -19.21 9.81 1.90
CA PRO A 184 -20.16 9.73 3.01
C PRO A 184 -21.60 10.02 2.55
N GLY A 185 -22.57 9.24 3.04
CA GLY A 185 -23.99 9.39 2.66
C GLY A 185 -24.57 10.77 3.03
N PHE A 186 -24.17 11.35 4.16
CA PHE A 186 -24.62 12.70 4.53
C PHE A 186 -24.10 13.79 3.57
N ILE A 187 -22.92 13.62 2.98
CA ILE A 187 -22.41 14.53 1.93
C ILE A 187 -23.17 14.29 0.63
N ALA A 188 -23.43 13.03 0.29
CA ALA A 188 -24.21 12.69 -0.89
C ALA A 188 -25.62 13.30 -0.87
N LEU A 189 -26.28 13.34 0.29
CA LEU A 189 -27.57 14.04 0.47
C LEU A 189 -27.47 15.55 0.26
N LYS A 190 -26.33 16.19 0.59
CA LYS A 190 -26.13 17.61 0.27
C LYS A 190 -25.99 17.85 -1.24
N LEU A 191 -25.43 16.88 -1.97
CA LEU A 191 -25.34 16.93 -3.44
C LEU A 191 -26.68 16.59 -4.12
N CYS A 192 -27.44 15.67 -3.54
CA CYS A 192 -28.70 15.16 -4.07
C CYS A 192 -29.68 14.91 -2.90
N PRO A 193 -30.48 15.90 -2.50
CA PRO A 193 -31.41 15.77 -1.37
C PRO A 193 -32.46 14.67 -1.54
N GLN A 194 -32.82 14.36 -2.79
CA GLN A 194 -33.76 13.30 -3.17
C GLN A 194 -33.14 11.89 -3.27
N LEU A 195 -31.86 11.74 -2.92
CA LEU A 195 -31.13 10.46 -3.03
C LEU A 195 -31.76 9.39 -2.14
N LYS A 196 -32.11 8.25 -2.73
CA LYS A 196 -32.51 7.06 -1.98
C LYS A 196 -31.30 6.25 -1.55
N MET A 197 -31.19 5.96 -0.27
CA MET A 197 -30.13 5.08 0.25
C MET A 197 -30.67 3.69 0.52
N ILE A 198 -30.00 2.72 -0.06
CA ILE A 198 -30.34 1.30 0.05
C ILE A 198 -29.27 0.61 0.90
N PRO A 199 -29.65 -0.12 1.97
CA PRO A 199 -28.71 -0.90 2.76
C PRO A 199 -27.97 -1.97 1.94
N LEU A 200 -26.82 -2.43 2.46
CA LEU A 200 -26.05 -3.51 1.83
C LEU A 200 -26.71 -4.88 2.05
N HIS A 201 -26.83 -5.65 0.97
CA HIS A 201 -27.32 -7.03 0.97
C HIS A 201 -26.32 -7.99 0.30
N PHE A 202 -25.18 -8.24 0.96
CA PHE A 202 -24.11 -9.10 0.42
C PHE A 202 -24.56 -10.46 -0.14
N PRO A 203 -25.49 -11.20 0.46
CA PRO A 203 -25.96 -12.46 -0.12
C PRO A 203 -26.51 -12.31 -1.55
N LYS A 204 -27.22 -11.21 -1.85
CA LYS A 204 -27.72 -10.93 -3.21
C LYS A 204 -26.57 -10.71 -4.18
N TYR A 205 -25.58 -9.91 -3.78
CA TYR A 205 -24.44 -9.56 -4.63
C TYR A 205 -23.55 -10.79 -4.90
N ILE A 206 -23.33 -11.63 -3.90
CA ILE A 206 -22.61 -12.91 -4.06
C ILE A 206 -23.39 -13.84 -4.99
N GLY A 207 -24.71 -13.94 -4.83
CA GLY A 207 -25.56 -14.75 -5.71
C GLY A 207 -25.49 -14.31 -7.17
N ALA A 208 -25.59 -12.99 -7.44
CA ALA A 208 -25.44 -12.44 -8.79
C ALA A 208 -24.03 -12.69 -9.34
N SER A 209 -22.98 -12.47 -8.54
CA SER A 209 -21.58 -12.71 -8.93
C SER A 209 -21.34 -14.17 -9.32
N ASN A 210 -21.90 -15.12 -8.57
CA ASN A 210 -21.78 -16.55 -8.88
C ASN A 210 -22.41 -16.91 -10.23
N LYS A 211 -23.53 -16.28 -10.60
CA LYS A 211 -24.14 -16.47 -11.93
C LYS A 211 -23.23 -15.93 -13.05
N VAL A 212 -22.67 -14.73 -12.87
CA VAL A 212 -21.71 -14.14 -13.83
C VAL A 212 -20.47 -15.03 -13.97
N ARG A 213 -19.90 -15.49 -12.86
CA ARG A 213 -18.73 -16.38 -12.85
C ARG A 213 -19.00 -17.72 -13.52
N ALA A 214 -20.23 -18.25 -13.43
CA ALA A 214 -20.62 -19.45 -14.16
C ALA A 214 -20.60 -19.24 -15.68
N VAL A 215 -20.92 -18.03 -16.17
CA VAL A 215 -20.72 -17.66 -17.58
C VAL A 215 -19.24 -17.62 -17.93
N PHE A 216 -18.41 -16.94 -17.12
CA PHE A 216 -16.97 -16.85 -17.36
C PHE A 216 -16.28 -18.21 -17.49
N ALA A 217 -16.64 -19.16 -16.62
CA ALA A 217 -16.05 -20.50 -16.60
C ALA A 217 -16.27 -21.31 -17.89
N LYS A 218 -17.25 -20.94 -18.72
CA LYS A 218 -17.47 -21.55 -20.05
C LYS A 218 -16.38 -21.17 -21.06
N TYR A 219 -15.83 -19.96 -20.93
CA TYR A 219 -14.87 -19.37 -21.89
C TYR A 219 -13.43 -19.48 -21.42
N ASP A 220 -13.21 -19.34 -20.10
CA ASP A 220 -11.92 -19.54 -19.46
C ASP A 220 -12.12 -20.23 -18.10
N PRO A 221 -11.81 -21.54 -17.96
CA PRO A 221 -11.94 -22.23 -16.68
C PRO A 221 -10.96 -21.73 -15.61
N ASN A 222 -9.90 -21.03 -16.02
CA ASN A 222 -8.86 -20.47 -15.14
C ASN A 222 -8.98 -18.94 -15.01
N PHE A 223 -10.17 -18.38 -15.29
CA PHE A 223 -10.41 -16.95 -15.17
C PHE A 223 -10.00 -16.44 -13.78
N MET A 224 -9.55 -15.19 -13.72
CA MET A 224 -9.03 -14.57 -12.50
C MET A 224 -10.02 -13.54 -11.96
N PRO A 225 -10.87 -13.90 -10.98
CA PRO A 225 -11.75 -12.93 -10.32
C PRO A 225 -10.94 -11.96 -9.45
N MET A 226 -11.21 -10.66 -9.56
CA MET A 226 -10.59 -9.64 -8.71
C MET A 226 -11.53 -9.20 -7.58
N SER A 227 -12.83 -9.07 -7.90
CA SER A 227 -13.89 -8.68 -6.99
C SER A 227 -15.16 -9.51 -7.24
N LEU A 228 -16.31 -9.08 -6.69
CA LEU A 228 -17.60 -9.68 -7.04
C LEU A 228 -18.06 -9.30 -8.46
N ASP A 229 -17.63 -8.14 -8.96
CA ASP A 229 -18.08 -7.52 -10.19
C ASP A 229 -17.05 -7.50 -11.32
N GLU A 230 -15.80 -7.90 -11.08
CA GLU A 230 -14.78 -7.84 -12.13
C GLU A 230 -13.86 -9.08 -12.17
N ALA A 231 -13.45 -9.45 -13.38
CA ALA A 231 -12.57 -10.59 -13.64
C ALA A 231 -11.76 -10.41 -14.93
N TYR A 232 -10.61 -11.09 -14.99
CA TYR A 232 -9.86 -11.28 -16.22
C TYR A 232 -10.10 -12.68 -16.78
N LEU A 233 -10.29 -12.77 -18.09
CA LEU A 233 -10.39 -14.00 -18.86
C LEU A 233 -9.27 -14.03 -19.90
N ASN A 234 -8.62 -15.18 -20.07
CA ASN A 234 -7.74 -15.44 -21.20
C ASN A 234 -8.51 -16.19 -22.29
N LEU A 235 -8.92 -15.46 -23.33
CA LEU A 235 -9.78 -15.99 -24.40
C LEU A 235 -8.97 -16.64 -25.54
N THR A 236 -7.64 -16.67 -25.43
CA THR A 236 -6.73 -17.15 -26.48
C THR A 236 -7.05 -18.57 -26.93
N GLU A 237 -7.20 -19.50 -25.97
CA GLU A 237 -7.47 -20.91 -26.30
C GLU A 237 -8.88 -21.15 -26.81
N TYR A 238 -9.84 -20.31 -26.42
CA TYR A 238 -11.21 -20.38 -26.93
C TYR A 238 -11.25 -19.94 -28.39
N LEU A 239 -10.64 -18.79 -28.72
CA LEU A 239 -10.58 -18.25 -30.08
C LEU A 239 -9.83 -19.16 -31.06
N LYS A 240 -8.82 -19.90 -30.60
CA LYS A 240 -8.14 -20.91 -31.43
C LYS A 240 -9.06 -22.06 -31.86
N LYS A 241 -10.06 -22.41 -31.05
CA LYS A 241 -11.02 -23.48 -31.36
C LYS A 241 -12.17 -22.99 -32.24
N GLU A 242 -12.45 -21.70 -32.21
CA GLU A 242 -13.53 -21.03 -32.94
C GLU A 242 -12.94 -19.96 -33.89
N PRO A 243 -12.26 -20.35 -34.98
CA PRO A 243 -11.49 -19.42 -35.82
C PRO A 243 -12.35 -18.38 -36.55
N ASP A 244 -13.66 -18.64 -36.70
CA ASP A 244 -14.60 -17.73 -37.33
C ASP A 244 -15.08 -16.60 -36.40
N LEU A 245 -14.83 -16.71 -35.09
CA LEU A 245 -15.19 -15.68 -34.12
C LEU A 245 -14.06 -14.67 -33.95
N THR A 246 -14.38 -13.39 -34.15
CA THR A 246 -13.47 -12.32 -33.74
C THR A 246 -13.48 -12.15 -32.21
N PRO A 247 -12.39 -11.61 -31.62
CA PRO A 247 -12.39 -11.26 -30.19
C PRO A 247 -13.56 -10.37 -29.77
N TYR A 248 -13.98 -9.46 -30.66
CA TYR A 248 -15.07 -8.53 -30.39
C TYR A 248 -16.42 -9.27 -30.30
N GLU A 249 -16.73 -10.13 -31.26
CA GLU A 249 -17.97 -10.92 -31.28
C GLU A 249 -18.05 -11.89 -30.09
N LEU A 250 -16.93 -12.55 -29.75
CA LEU A 250 -16.89 -13.43 -28.60
C LEU A 250 -17.23 -12.70 -27.29
N VAL A 251 -16.68 -11.50 -27.09
CA VAL A 251 -16.95 -10.71 -25.88
C VAL A 251 -18.35 -10.11 -25.88
N GLU A 252 -18.90 -9.78 -27.06
CA GLU A 252 -20.32 -9.42 -27.19
C GLU A 252 -21.22 -10.59 -26.77
N GLN A 253 -20.90 -11.81 -27.19
CA GLN A 253 -21.60 -13.02 -26.75
C GLN A 253 -21.49 -13.20 -25.23
N ILE A 254 -20.29 -13.07 -24.63
CA ILE A 254 -20.11 -13.18 -23.17
C ILE A 254 -21.02 -12.18 -22.45
N ARG A 255 -21.04 -10.92 -22.90
CA ARG A 255 -21.88 -9.86 -22.30
C ARG A 255 -23.38 -10.16 -22.46
N ARG A 256 -23.79 -10.70 -23.62
CA ARG A 256 -25.16 -11.15 -23.85
C ARG A 256 -25.56 -12.29 -22.91
N GLU A 257 -24.73 -13.32 -22.74
CA GLU A 257 -25.01 -14.43 -21.82
C GLU A 257 -25.05 -13.99 -20.34
N ILE A 258 -24.21 -13.03 -19.96
CA ILE A 258 -24.29 -12.38 -18.63
C ILE A 258 -25.66 -11.71 -18.48
N PHE A 259 -26.09 -10.92 -19.46
CA PHE A 259 -27.38 -10.25 -19.42
C PHE A 259 -28.55 -11.24 -19.39
N GLU A 260 -28.55 -12.28 -20.21
CA GLU A 260 -29.59 -13.31 -20.23
C GLU A 260 -29.70 -14.03 -18.87
N SER A 261 -28.57 -14.37 -18.25
CA SER A 261 -28.53 -15.10 -16.98
C SER A 261 -28.81 -14.25 -15.74
N THR A 262 -28.57 -12.93 -15.80
CA THR A 262 -28.63 -12.06 -14.62
C THR A 262 -29.56 -10.85 -14.75
N GLN A 263 -29.92 -10.46 -15.97
CA GLN A 263 -30.55 -9.18 -16.31
C GLN A 263 -29.69 -7.94 -15.95
N LEU A 264 -28.40 -8.15 -15.69
CA LEU A 264 -27.42 -7.11 -15.40
C LEU A 264 -26.51 -6.90 -16.62
N THR A 265 -26.09 -5.65 -16.84
CA THR A 265 -25.13 -5.33 -17.90
C THR A 265 -23.69 -5.35 -17.38
N ALA A 266 -22.78 -5.62 -18.30
CA ALA A 266 -21.35 -5.54 -18.06
C ALA A 266 -20.68 -4.77 -19.19
N SER A 267 -19.57 -4.12 -18.86
CA SER A 267 -18.63 -3.57 -19.82
C SER A 267 -17.37 -4.41 -19.88
N ALA A 268 -16.71 -4.41 -21.04
CA ALA A 268 -15.54 -5.25 -21.27
C ALA A 268 -14.44 -4.55 -22.06
N GLY A 269 -13.20 -4.88 -21.75
CA GLY A 269 -12.03 -4.40 -22.47
C GLY A 269 -11.21 -5.57 -22.98
N ILE A 270 -10.75 -5.48 -24.22
CA ILE A 270 -10.09 -6.58 -24.94
C ILE A 270 -8.74 -6.07 -25.42
N ALA A 271 -7.65 -6.73 -25.01
CA ALA A 271 -6.28 -6.34 -25.36
C ALA A 271 -5.31 -7.51 -25.20
N CYS A 272 -4.02 -7.28 -25.46
CA CYS A 272 -2.98 -8.31 -25.34
C CYS A 272 -2.56 -8.65 -23.90
N ASN A 273 -2.94 -7.83 -22.90
CA ASN A 273 -2.56 -8.05 -21.51
C ASN A 273 -3.58 -7.48 -20.52
N LYS A 274 -3.40 -7.82 -19.23
CA LYS A 274 -4.30 -7.41 -18.13
C LYS A 274 -4.36 -5.89 -17.93
N MET A 275 -3.23 -5.19 -18.02
CA MET A 275 -3.20 -3.73 -17.82
C MET A 275 -4.06 -3.01 -18.88
N LEU A 276 -3.81 -3.30 -20.15
CA LEU A 276 -4.52 -2.66 -21.26
C LEU A 276 -6.00 -3.05 -21.29
N SER A 277 -6.33 -4.33 -21.06
CA SER A 277 -7.73 -4.78 -21.05
C SER A 277 -8.53 -4.11 -19.92
N LYS A 278 -7.96 -3.92 -18.73
CA LYS A 278 -8.63 -3.16 -17.65
C LYS A 278 -8.91 -1.72 -18.07
N ILE A 279 -7.93 -1.03 -18.65
CA ILE A 279 -8.11 0.34 -19.14
C ILE A 279 -9.21 0.39 -20.20
N CYS A 280 -9.20 -0.54 -21.16
CA CYS A 280 -10.18 -0.63 -22.23
C CYS A 280 -11.61 -0.83 -21.70
N SER A 281 -11.78 -1.60 -20.62
CA SER A 281 -13.10 -1.90 -20.06
C SER A 281 -13.83 -0.67 -19.51
N ASP A 282 -13.10 0.41 -19.21
CA ASP A 282 -13.67 1.65 -18.68
C ASP A 282 -14.05 2.67 -19.78
N ILE A 283 -13.59 2.49 -21.03
CA ILE A 283 -13.75 3.47 -22.12
C ILE A 283 -15.22 3.62 -22.53
N ASN A 284 -15.90 2.50 -22.80
CA ASN A 284 -17.27 2.47 -23.31
C ASN A 284 -18.30 2.11 -22.22
N LYS A 285 -18.03 2.45 -20.95
CA LYS A 285 -18.98 2.24 -19.86
C LYS A 285 -20.13 3.26 -19.89
N PRO A 286 -21.38 2.85 -19.56
CA PRO A 286 -21.84 1.49 -19.25
C PRO A 286 -22.24 0.67 -20.48
N ASN A 287 -22.35 -0.66 -20.30
CA ASN A 287 -22.89 -1.62 -21.26
C ASN A 287 -22.27 -1.49 -22.67
N GLY A 288 -20.98 -1.23 -22.73
CA GLY A 288 -20.20 -1.22 -23.95
C GLY A 288 -18.88 -1.98 -23.79
N GLN A 289 -18.22 -2.23 -24.91
CA GLN A 289 -16.92 -2.87 -24.94
C GLN A 289 -15.94 -2.10 -25.82
N TYR A 290 -14.64 -2.26 -25.56
CA TYR A 290 -13.59 -1.68 -26.37
C TYR A 290 -12.53 -2.73 -26.70
N TYR A 291 -12.22 -2.88 -27.98
CA TYR A 291 -11.13 -3.71 -28.47
C TYR A 291 -9.95 -2.84 -28.86
N LEU A 292 -8.82 -3.05 -28.18
CA LEU A 292 -7.53 -2.53 -28.60
C LEU A 292 -6.86 -3.57 -29.51
N PRO A 293 -6.65 -3.28 -30.80
CA PRO A 293 -5.97 -4.19 -31.71
C PRO A 293 -4.64 -4.67 -31.14
N ILE A 294 -4.40 -5.97 -31.26
CA ILE A 294 -3.25 -6.67 -30.67
C ILE A 294 -2.02 -6.56 -31.58
N ASP A 295 -1.69 -5.32 -31.95
CA ASP A 295 -0.50 -4.97 -32.70
C ASP A 295 0.25 -3.82 -32.01
N ARG A 296 1.58 -3.80 -32.20
CA ARG A 296 2.45 -2.83 -31.52
C ARG A 296 2.06 -1.39 -31.83
N THR A 297 1.72 -1.09 -33.08
CA THR A 297 1.44 0.28 -33.54
C THR A 297 0.19 0.83 -32.86
N SER A 298 -0.91 0.06 -32.88
CA SER A 298 -2.15 0.42 -32.20
C SER A 298 -1.94 0.63 -30.70
N ILE A 299 -1.18 -0.26 -30.06
CA ILE A 299 -0.91 -0.19 -28.62
C ILE A 299 -0.09 1.06 -28.27
N VAL A 300 0.98 1.34 -29.01
CA VAL A 300 1.84 2.52 -28.75
C VAL A 300 1.04 3.81 -28.93
N ASN A 301 0.24 3.89 -29.99
CA ASN A 301 -0.63 5.04 -30.23
C ASN A 301 -1.66 5.22 -29.12
N PHE A 302 -2.26 4.13 -28.65
CA PHE A 302 -3.22 4.16 -27.54
C PHE A 302 -2.57 4.62 -26.23
N VAL A 303 -1.38 4.12 -25.90
CA VAL A 303 -0.68 4.45 -24.64
C VAL A 303 -0.11 5.87 -24.65
N LYS A 304 0.24 6.41 -25.82
CA LYS A 304 0.82 7.76 -25.97
C LYS A 304 -0.02 8.86 -25.33
N ASP A 305 -1.34 8.81 -25.51
CA ASP A 305 -2.27 9.83 -25.01
C ASP A 305 -2.96 9.43 -23.69
N LEU A 306 -2.59 8.27 -23.13
CA LEU A 306 -3.20 7.75 -21.91
C LEU A 306 -2.74 8.56 -20.70
N LYS A 307 -3.70 9.06 -19.91
CA LYS A 307 -3.37 9.74 -18.66
C LYS A 307 -2.84 8.72 -17.66
N VAL A 308 -1.73 9.03 -16.99
CA VAL A 308 -1.11 8.14 -15.99
C VAL A 308 -2.11 7.69 -14.92
N ARG A 309 -3.07 8.54 -14.55
CA ARG A 309 -4.13 8.23 -13.57
C ARG A 309 -5.11 7.12 -14.00
N GLN A 310 -5.15 6.78 -15.29
CA GLN A 310 -5.97 5.69 -15.83
C GLN A 310 -5.27 4.33 -15.71
N ILE A 311 -3.97 4.30 -15.41
CA ILE A 311 -3.20 3.06 -15.26
C ILE A 311 -3.52 2.42 -13.89
N PRO A 312 -4.02 1.18 -13.85
CA PRO A 312 -4.28 0.47 -12.59
C PRO A 312 -3.02 0.39 -11.72
N GLY A 313 -3.17 0.65 -10.41
CA GLY A 313 -2.05 0.72 -9.46
C GLY A 313 -1.49 2.14 -9.25
N VAL A 314 -1.81 3.10 -10.13
CA VAL A 314 -1.45 4.51 -9.95
C VAL A 314 -2.57 5.27 -9.22
N GLY A 315 -2.62 5.10 -7.90
CA GLY A 315 -3.51 5.84 -7.00
C GLY A 315 -3.01 7.23 -6.63
N THR A 316 -3.62 7.88 -5.62
CA THR A 316 -3.02 9.07 -4.96
C THR A 316 -1.70 8.71 -4.27
N THR A 317 -1.50 7.41 -4.02
CA THR A 317 -0.28 6.77 -3.53
C THR A 317 -0.10 5.47 -4.30
N MET A 318 1.14 5.14 -4.72
CA MET A 318 1.45 3.89 -5.41
C MET A 318 1.47 2.70 -4.45
N PHE A 319 1.09 1.51 -4.91
CA PHE A 319 1.18 0.25 -4.17
C PHE A 319 1.49 -0.94 -5.10
N ASN A 320 2.10 -2.00 -4.57
CA ASN A 320 2.41 -3.22 -5.30
C ASN A 320 1.30 -4.28 -5.13
N THR A 321 1.10 -5.11 -6.17
CA THR A 321 0.14 -6.22 -6.15
C THR A 321 0.87 -7.57 -6.13
N GLU A 322 0.42 -8.47 -5.28
CA GLU A 322 0.81 -9.88 -5.25
C GLU A 322 -0.46 -10.72 -5.13
N SER A 323 -0.46 -11.92 -5.73
CA SER A 323 -1.67 -12.72 -5.99
C SER A 323 -2.12 -13.60 -4.81
N GLU A 324 -1.21 -14.01 -3.93
CA GLU A 324 -1.56 -14.85 -2.79
C GLU A 324 -2.14 -14.04 -1.63
N ARG A 325 -3.11 -14.63 -0.92
CA ARG A 325 -3.67 -14.01 0.28
C ARG A 325 -2.57 -13.91 1.36
N LYS A 326 -2.10 -12.70 1.62
CA LYS A 326 -1.06 -12.43 2.62
C LYS A 326 -1.57 -12.32 4.05
N SER A 327 -2.84 -11.99 4.21
CA SER A 327 -3.45 -11.75 5.52
C SER A 327 -4.96 -11.93 5.51
N VAL A 328 -5.51 -12.26 6.67
CA VAL A 328 -6.95 -12.19 6.99
C VAL A 328 -7.11 -11.20 8.13
N GLY A 329 -8.09 -10.32 8.07
CA GLY A 329 -8.31 -9.32 9.12
C GLY A 329 -9.74 -8.84 9.17
N VAL A 330 -10.16 -8.46 10.38
CA VAL A 330 -11.48 -7.88 10.65
C VAL A 330 -11.26 -6.53 11.30
N GLU A 331 -11.96 -5.51 10.80
CA GLU A 331 -11.99 -4.18 11.41
C GLU A 331 -13.41 -3.64 11.51
N ARG A 332 -13.66 -2.84 12.54
CA ARG A 332 -14.95 -2.20 12.80
C ARG A 332 -14.73 -0.76 13.22
N THR A 333 -15.47 0.15 12.59
CA THR A 333 -15.61 1.54 13.03
C THR A 333 -16.78 1.62 13.99
N PHE A 334 -16.63 2.36 15.08
CA PHE A 334 -17.62 2.56 16.13
C PHE A 334 -17.63 4.02 16.60
N THR A 335 -18.64 4.39 17.38
CA THR A 335 -18.67 5.68 18.11
C THR A 335 -17.53 5.73 19.11
N SER A 336 -17.01 6.93 19.39
CA SER A 336 -15.88 7.16 20.32
C SER A 336 -15.89 6.23 21.52
N LEU A 337 -14.76 5.54 21.74
CA LEU A 337 -14.61 4.60 22.83
C LEU A 337 -13.23 4.78 23.47
N SER A 338 -13.24 5.16 24.75
CA SER A 338 -12.05 5.40 25.57
C SER A 338 -11.96 4.50 26.80
N ASP A 339 -13.08 3.88 27.21
CA ASP A 339 -13.13 2.96 28.35
C ASP A 339 -12.31 1.68 28.06
N PRO A 340 -11.23 1.41 28.82
CA PRO A 340 -10.39 0.24 28.61
C PRO A 340 -11.15 -1.08 28.64
N ALA A 341 -12.15 -1.23 29.52
CA ALA A 341 -12.92 -2.47 29.63
C ALA A 341 -13.69 -2.76 28.34
N LYS A 342 -14.39 -1.74 27.81
CA LYS A 342 -15.12 -1.84 26.55
C LYS A 342 -14.20 -2.00 25.33
N LEU A 343 -13.00 -1.40 25.37
CA LEU A 343 -12.00 -1.61 24.32
C LEU A 343 -11.52 -3.06 24.28
N TYR A 344 -11.31 -3.70 25.43
CA TYR A 344 -10.97 -5.11 25.51
C TYR A 344 -12.13 -6.04 25.10
N GLU A 345 -13.37 -5.70 25.46
CA GLU A 345 -14.57 -6.39 25.00
C GLU A 345 -14.68 -6.34 23.47
N LYS A 346 -14.50 -5.14 22.88
CA LYS A 346 -14.50 -4.98 21.42
C LYS A 346 -13.37 -5.76 20.76
N LEU A 347 -12.19 -5.81 21.37
CA LEU A 347 -11.08 -6.60 20.87
C LEU A 347 -11.40 -8.10 20.86
N HIS A 348 -12.06 -8.59 21.90
CA HIS A 348 -12.51 -9.99 21.99
C HIS A 348 -13.48 -10.34 20.85
N GLU A 349 -14.51 -9.53 20.62
CA GLU A 349 -15.45 -9.70 19.50
C GLU A 349 -14.74 -9.77 18.14
N LEU A 350 -13.73 -8.91 17.92
CA LEU A 350 -12.94 -8.90 16.69
C LEU A 350 -12.09 -10.16 16.52
N CYS A 351 -11.54 -10.70 17.62
CA CYS A 351 -10.77 -11.94 17.58
C CYS A 351 -11.66 -13.15 17.25
N GLU A 352 -12.88 -13.24 17.81
CA GLU A 352 -13.84 -14.29 17.46
C GLU A 352 -14.28 -14.21 15.99
N ALA A 353 -14.53 -13.01 15.49
CA ALA A 353 -14.85 -12.81 14.07
C ALA A 353 -13.68 -13.22 13.16
N LEU A 354 -12.45 -12.87 13.55
CA LEU A 354 -11.25 -13.21 12.79
C LEU A 354 -11.01 -14.73 12.76
N GLU A 355 -11.24 -15.44 13.87
CA GLU A 355 -11.16 -16.91 13.91
C GLU A 355 -12.12 -17.54 12.91
N LYS A 356 -13.39 -17.11 12.89
CA LYS A 356 -14.40 -17.61 11.93
C LYS A 356 -14.00 -17.35 10.49
N ASP A 357 -13.44 -16.18 10.18
CA ASP A 357 -12.99 -15.83 8.82
C ASP A 357 -11.73 -16.59 8.42
N ALA A 358 -10.80 -16.83 9.36
CA ALA A 358 -9.60 -17.65 9.13
C ALA A 358 -9.97 -19.13 8.93
N GLU A 359 -10.95 -19.65 9.68
CA GLU A 359 -11.50 -21.00 9.52
C GLU A 359 -12.14 -21.19 8.15
N LYS A 360 -13.04 -20.28 7.74
CA LYS A 360 -13.65 -20.32 6.40
C LYS A 360 -12.62 -20.25 5.28
N ALA A 361 -11.54 -19.50 5.48
CA ALA A 361 -10.45 -19.41 4.52
C ALA A 361 -9.47 -20.60 4.60
N GLY A 362 -9.60 -21.49 5.58
CA GLY A 362 -8.71 -22.64 5.76
C GLY A 362 -7.27 -22.24 6.07
N VAL A 363 -7.04 -21.15 6.80
CA VAL A 363 -5.68 -20.62 7.07
C VAL A 363 -5.40 -20.44 8.56
N MET A 364 -4.12 -20.45 8.89
CA MET A 364 -3.54 -20.02 10.17
C MET A 364 -2.45 -18.99 9.91
N GLY A 365 -2.10 -18.16 10.90
CA GLY A 365 -1.10 -17.11 10.75
C GLY A 365 -0.19 -17.00 11.96
N ARG A 366 1.03 -16.50 11.76
CA ARG A 366 2.00 -16.28 12.87
C ARG A 366 2.26 -14.82 13.17
N ASN A 367 1.92 -13.89 12.27
CA ASN A 367 1.98 -12.46 12.55
C ASN A 367 0.60 -11.96 12.96
N ILE A 368 0.47 -11.50 14.21
CA ILE A 368 -0.76 -10.90 14.73
C ILE A 368 -0.58 -9.39 14.75
N GLY A 369 -1.49 -8.66 14.14
CA GLY A 369 -1.50 -7.21 14.12
C GLY A 369 -2.80 -6.64 14.66
N ILE A 370 -2.70 -5.49 15.33
CA ILE A 370 -3.83 -4.61 15.60
C ILE A 370 -3.72 -3.35 14.76
N LYS A 371 -4.86 -2.85 14.32
CA LYS A 371 -5.01 -1.54 13.70
C LYS A 371 -5.97 -0.74 14.55
N ILE A 372 -5.53 0.42 15.02
CA ILE A 372 -6.35 1.34 15.79
C ILE A 372 -6.44 2.67 15.04
N LYS A 373 -7.62 3.29 15.07
CA LYS A 373 -7.83 4.64 14.56
C LYS A 373 -8.38 5.50 15.68
N PHE A 374 -7.71 6.62 15.93
CA PHE A 374 -8.13 7.60 16.91
C PHE A 374 -9.31 8.42 16.40
N VAL A 375 -10.02 9.11 17.28
CA VAL A 375 -11.06 10.09 16.92
C VAL A 375 -10.57 11.13 15.92
N SER A 376 -9.28 11.49 16.01
CA SER A 376 -8.54 12.37 15.11
C SER A 376 -8.27 11.78 13.71
N PHE A 377 -8.73 10.56 13.42
CA PHE A 377 -8.47 9.80 12.19
C PHE A 377 -7.01 9.36 11.98
N GLU A 378 -6.09 9.66 12.90
CA GLU A 378 -4.75 9.06 12.94
C GLU A 378 -4.88 7.54 13.05
N VAL A 379 -4.10 6.81 12.26
CA VAL A 379 -4.07 5.35 12.27
C VAL A 379 -2.73 4.88 12.81
N ARG A 380 -2.78 3.95 13.77
CA ARG A 380 -1.60 3.21 14.23
C ARG A 380 -1.79 1.73 13.99
N ILE A 381 -0.72 1.09 13.55
CA ILE A 381 -0.65 -0.35 13.35
C ILE A 381 0.47 -0.87 14.24
N ARG A 382 0.18 -1.93 14.99
CA ARG A 382 1.15 -2.68 15.79
C ARG A 382 1.03 -4.13 15.42
N SER A 383 2.14 -4.85 15.41
CA SER A 383 2.12 -6.29 15.16
C SER A 383 3.23 -6.99 15.90
N ARG A 384 3.06 -8.30 16.07
CA ARG A 384 4.07 -9.21 16.60
C ARG A 384 4.03 -10.52 15.83
N THR A 385 5.20 -10.98 15.42
CA THR A 385 5.37 -12.31 14.83
C THR A 385 5.68 -13.31 15.93
N LEU A 386 4.97 -14.43 15.95
CA LEU A 386 5.15 -15.55 16.85
C LEU A 386 6.03 -16.64 16.21
N PRO A 387 6.72 -17.47 17.01
CA PRO A 387 7.44 -18.64 16.51
C PRO A 387 6.52 -19.69 15.88
N SER A 388 5.33 -19.89 16.46
CA SER A 388 4.32 -20.84 15.98
C SER A 388 3.14 -20.15 15.31
N TYR A 389 2.45 -20.88 14.44
CA TYR A 389 1.22 -20.41 13.81
C TYR A 389 0.04 -20.57 14.77
N VAL A 390 -0.87 -19.60 14.76
CA VAL A 390 -2.09 -19.58 15.57
C VAL A 390 -3.32 -19.43 14.67
N SER A 391 -4.45 -19.88 15.18
CA SER A 391 -5.76 -19.71 14.54
C SER A 391 -6.89 -19.44 15.53
N SER A 392 -6.70 -19.77 16.82
CA SER A 392 -7.75 -19.60 17.83
C SER A 392 -7.92 -18.14 18.25
N ALA A 393 -9.15 -17.69 18.50
CA ALA A 393 -9.41 -16.35 19.02
C ALA A 393 -8.65 -16.10 20.32
N LYS A 394 -8.54 -17.11 21.19
CA LYS A 394 -7.84 -17.04 22.49
C LYS A 394 -6.36 -16.71 22.34
N ASP A 395 -5.66 -17.37 21.42
CA ASP A 395 -4.22 -17.13 21.20
C ASP A 395 -3.98 -15.75 20.55
N ILE A 396 -4.84 -15.39 19.59
CA ILE A 396 -4.80 -14.09 18.92
C ILE A 396 -5.02 -12.97 19.94
N GLU A 397 -6.05 -13.10 20.77
CA GLU A 397 -6.46 -12.11 21.76
C GLU A 397 -5.37 -11.89 22.81
N LYS A 398 -4.70 -12.93 23.27
CA LYS A 398 -3.57 -12.80 24.22
C LYS A 398 -2.50 -11.85 23.72
N VAL A 399 -2.16 -11.95 22.43
CA VAL A 399 -1.16 -11.07 21.80
C VAL A 399 -1.74 -9.69 21.53
N ALA A 400 -2.95 -9.62 20.98
CA ALA A 400 -3.59 -8.37 20.63
C ALA A 400 -3.84 -7.48 21.86
N LYS A 401 -4.16 -8.08 23.02
CA LYS A 401 -4.30 -7.36 24.31
C LYS A 401 -3.01 -6.68 24.74
N GLN A 402 -1.87 -7.34 24.58
CA GLN A 402 -0.55 -6.77 24.90
C GLN A 402 -0.20 -5.62 23.95
N LEU A 403 -0.49 -5.80 22.65
CA LEU A 403 -0.29 -4.73 21.67
C LEU A 403 -1.18 -3.51 21.95
N LEU A 404 -2.43 -3.74 22.37
CA LEU A 404 -3.37 -2.68 22.70
C LEU A 404 -2.99 -1.96 24.00
N ALA A 405 -2.55 -2.70 25.03
CA ALA A 405 -2.14 -2.15 26.31
C ALA A 405 -0.99 -1.12 26.18
N ASN A 406 -0.05 -1.36 25.26
CA ASN A 406 1.08 -0.47 25.01
C ASN A 406 0.69 0.90 24.41
N GLU A 407 -0.54 1.04 23.93
CA GLU A 407 -1.02 2.29 23.32
C GLU A 407 -1.95 3.07 24.28
N MET A 408 -2.34 2.51 25.43
CA MET A 408 -3.27 3.13 26.39
C MET A 408 -2.65 4.28 27.18
N PRO A 409 -3.44 5.30 27.61
CA PRO A 409 -4.86 5.51 27.33
C PRO A 409 -5.10 6.15 25.94
N MET A 410 -6.28 5.90 25.36
CA MET A 410 -6.63 6.34 24.00
C MET A 410 -8.12 6.58 23.83
N ASP A 411 -8.49 7.37 22.83
CA ASP A 411 -9.87 7.52 22.37
C ASP A 411 -9.99 7.06 20.92
N LEU A 412 -10.64 5.91 20.73
CA LEU A 412 -10.69 5.21 19.45
C LEU A 412 -12.05 5.33 18.76
N ARG A 413 -12.01 5.28 17.44
CA ARG A 413 -13.17 5.18 16.55
C ARG A 413 -13.14 3.95 15.65
N LEU A 414 -12.02 3.24 15.55
CA LEU A 414 -11.91 1.97 14.85
C LEU A 414 -10.86 1.10 15.52
N MET A 415 -11.17 -0.19 15.58
CA MET A 415 -10.23 -1.23 15.94
C MET A 415 -10.33 -2.38 14.93
N GLY A 416 -9.20 -2.98 14.61
CA GLY A 416 -9.12 -4.17 13.80
C GLY A 416 -8.01 -5.10 14.26
N VAL A 417 -8.19 -6.39 13.98
CA VAL A 417 -7.22 -7.45 14.27
C VAL A 417 -6.93 -8.18 12.97
N ARG A 418 -5.67 -8.55 12.75
CA ARG A 418 -5.18 -9.16 11.52
C ARG A 418 -4.23 -10.32 11.81
N LEU A 419 -4.41 -11.41 11.09
CA LEU A 419 -3.41 -12.47 10.92
C LEU A 419 -2.70 -12.30 9.57
N ALA A 420 -1.38 -12.38 9.58
CA ALA A 420 -0.53 -12.38 8.39
C ALA A 420 0.55 -13.47 8.49
N ASN A 421 1.34 -13.62 7.42
CA ASN A 421 2.26 -14.75 7.23
C ASN A 421 1.47 -16.05 7.35
N LEU A 422 0.58 -16.27 6.38
CA LEU A 422 -0.41 -17.33 6.43
C LEU A 422 0.17 -18.68 5.98
N LYS A 423 -0.43 -19.76 6.49
CA LYS A 423 -0.20 -21.15 6.06
C LYS A 423 -1.56 -21.87 6.01
N PRO A 424 -1.79 -22.82 5.09
CA PRO A 424 -3.00 -23.64 5.10
C PRO A 424 -3.17 -24.41 6.42
N ARG A 425 -4.38 -24.43 6.96
CA ARG A 425 -4.72 -25.14 8.20
C ARG A 425 -4.62 -26.65 7.95
N GLY A 426 -3.98 -27.38 8.86
CA GLY A 426 -3.77 -28.83 8.70
C GLY A 426 -2.64 -29.20 7.74
N SER A 427 -1.92 -28.23 7.18
CA SER A 427 -0.59 -28.53 6.65
C SER A 427 0.29 -28.93 7.84
N ASN A 428 0.49 -30.25 8.02
CA ASN A 428 1.58 -30.74 8.84
C ASN A 428 2.82 -29.92 8.45
N ASP A 429 3.57 -29.42 9.43
CA ASP A 429 4.92 -28.99 9.13
C ASP A 429 5.55 -30.15 8.37
N GLU A 430 5.81 -29.94 7.08
CA GLU A 430 6.59 -30.89 6.32
C GLU A 430 7.87 -31.00 7.12
N SER A 431 8.02 -32.16 7.78
CA SER A 431 9.16 -32.41 8.62
C SER A 431 10.40 -32.13 7.79
N VAL A 432 11.43 -31.60 8.45
CA VAL A 432 12.74 -31.28 7.86
C VAL A 432 13.28 -32.41 6.95
N LEU A 433 12.77 -33.64 7.10
CA LEU A 433 12.97 -34.80 6.22
C LEU A 433 12.65 -34.56 4.73
N LYS A 434 11.68 -33.71 4.34
CA LYS A 434 11.36 -33.50 2.91
C LYS A 434 12.44 -32.72 2.15
N TYR A 435 13.30 -31.97 2.87
CA TYR A 435 14.49 -31.34 2.30
C TYR A 435 15.60 -32.36 1.97
N PHE A 436 15.57 -33.55 2.58
CA PHE A 436 16.54 -34.62 2.34
C PHE A 436 16.08 -35.66 1.32
N THR A 437 14.81 -35.65 0.89
CA THR A 437 14.24 -36.69 0.01
C THR A 437 13.91 -36.21 -1.41
N LYS A 438 14.53 -35.13 -1.90
CA LYS A 438 14.44 -34.74 -3.32
C LYS A 438 15.82 -34.80 -3.99
N ALA A 439 16.23 -36.02 -4.32
CA ALA A 439 16.77 -36.41 -5.63
C ALA A 439 17.09 -37.92 -5.60
N PRO A 440 16.49 -38.77 -6.45
CA PRO A 440 17.16 -39.98 -6.89
C PRO A 440 18.32 -39.54 -7.82
N LEU A 441 19.55 -39.86 -7.45
CA LEU A 441 20.69 -39.78 -8.36
C LEU A 441 20.52 -40.82 -9.47
N PRO A 442 20.98 -40.53 -10.71
CA PRO A 442 20.81 -41.44 -11.84
C PRO A 442 21.55 -42.76 -11.59
N GLU A 443 20.87 -43.85 -11.92
CA GLU A 443 21.37 -45.23 -11.84
C GLU A 443 22.65 -45.40 -12.65
N LYS A 444 23.69 -45.96 -12.00
CA LYS A 444 24.75 -46.69 -12.68
C LYS A 444 24.64 -48.14 -12.28
N GLU A 445 24.44 -49.00 -13.27
CA GLU A 445 24.73 -50.42 -13.19
C GLU A 445 26.22 -50.60 -12.81
N THR A 446 26.51 -51.42 -11.80
CA THR A 446 27.17 -52.73 -11.95
C THR A 446 27.49 -53.34 -10.57
N ASP A 447 27.12 -54.62 -10.46
CA ASP A 447 27.74 -55.75 -9.75
C ASP A 447 28.34 -55.68 -8.32
N GLU A 448 27.90 -56.69 -7.57
CA GLU A 448 28.60 -57.50 -6.56
C GLU A 448 28.77 -57.02 -5.10
N MET A 449 28.50 -57.99 -4.22
CA MET A 449 28.61 -57.99 -2.77
C MET A 449 30.00 -57.57 -2.27
N LYS A 450 30.04 -56.75 -1.20
CA LYS A 450 30.90 -56.96 -0.02
C LYS A 450 30.59 -55.97 1.11
N THR A 451 30.57 -56.51 2.31
CA THR A 451 30.48 -55.85 3.62
C THR A 451 31.76 -55.08 3.93
N ASP A 452 31.67 -53.79 4.26
CA ASP A 452 32.62 -53.12 5.14
C ASP A 452 31.99 -51.89 5.82
N VAL A 453 32.24 -51.69 7.12
CA VAL A 453 31.66 -50.61 7.92
C VAL A 453 32.50 -49.34 7.70
N GLN A 454 32.04 -48.46 6.82
CA GLN A 454 32.72 -47.19 6.56
C GLN A 454 32.27 -46.13 7.57
N GLN A 455 33.15 -45.71 8.47
CA GLN A 455 32.92 -44.56 9.36
C GLN A 455 32.99 -43.27 8.54
N ASP A 456 31.86 -42.56 8.44
CA ASP A 456 31.80 -41.27 7.76
C ASP A 456 32.69 -40.22 8.45
N ILE A 457 33.57 -39.60 7.66
CA ILE A 457 34.41 -38.48 8.11
C ILE A 457 33.57 -37.20 8.00
N LEU A 458 33.25 -36.59 9.13
CA LEU A 458 32.49 -35.33 9.22
C LEU A 458 33.44 -34.13 9.34
N ILE A 459 33.17 -33.05 8.61
CA ILE A 459 34.02 -31.83 8.64
C ILE A 459 33.30 -30.74 9.42
N CYS A 460 33.91 -30.26 10.50
CA CYS A 460 33.36 -29.16 11.30
C CYS A 460 33.44 -27.85 10.52
N PRO A 461 32.33 -27.12 10.25
CA PRO A 461 32.34 -25.92 9.41
C PRO A 461 32.99 -24.70 10.08
N ILE A 462 33.24 -24.75 11.39
CA ILE A 462 33.81 -23.63 12.16
C ILE A 462 35.33 -23.69 12.23
N CYS A 463 35.90 -24.88 12.40
CA CYS A 463 37.36 -25.07 12.49
C CYS A 463 37.96 -25.88 11.33
N ASN A 464 37.13 -26.37 10.42
CA ASN A 464 37.50 -27.17 9.25
C ASN A 464 38.24 -28.49 9.55
N ARG A 465 38.11 -29.00 10.79
CA ARG A 465 38.72 -30.27 11.20
C ARG A 465 37.86 -31.46 10.74
N HIS A 466 38.52 -32.48 10.21
CA HIS A 466 37.93 -33.75 9.81
C HIS A 466 37.84 -34.67 11.04
N LEU A 467 36.65 -35.16 11.33
CA LEU A 467 36.32 -35.85 12.57
C LEU A 467 35.60 -37.16 12.25
N THR A 468 36.12 -38.26 12.77
CA THR A 468 35.50 -39.59 12.71
C THR A 468 34.87 -39.87 14.06
N MET A 469 33.68 -39.32 14.29
CA MET A 469 32.90 -39.50 15.52
C MET A 469 31.41 -39.54 15.17
N ASP A 470 30.59 -40.06 16.07
CA ASP A 470 29.14 -40.07 15.85
C ASP A 470 28.54 -38.66 15.82
N ASN A 471 27.32 -38.53 15.27
CA ASN A 471 26.65 -37.23 15.12
C ASN A 471 26.41 -36.49 16.45
N THR A 472 26.26 -37.22 17.56
CA THR A 472 26.04 -36.59 18.88
C THR A 472 27.33 -35.92 19.36
N GLN A 473 28.47 -36.60 19.18
CA GLN A 473 29.79 -36.07 19.49
C GLN A 473 30.21 -34.95 18.53
N PHE A 474 29.87 -35.08 17.25
CA PHE A 474 30.13 -34.06 16.24
C PHE A 474 29.38 -32.75 16.54
N ASN A 475 28.09 -32.82 16.85
CA ASN A 475 27.30 -31.63 17.19
C ASN A 475 27.83 -30.96 18.46
N LYS A 476 28.20 -31.73 19.48
CA LYS A 476 28.83 -31.19 20.69
C LYS A 476 30.14 -30.47 20.39
N HIS A 477 30.96 -31.02 19.48
CA HIS A 477 32.18 -30.36 19.01
C HIS A 477 31.88 -29.02 18.30
N VAL A 478 30.86 -28.98 17.43
CA VAL A 478 30.46 -27.75 16.73
C VAL A 478 30.01 -26.68 17.72
N ASP A 479 29.20 -27.03 18.71
CA ASP A 479 28.72 -26.11 19.76
C ASP A 479 29.89 -25.56 20.61
N GLU A 480 30.85 -26.42 20.98
CA GLU A 480 32.06 -25.99 21.68
C GLU A 480 32.95 -25.07 20.81
N CYS A 481 33.02 -25.31 19.50
CA CYS A 481 33.76 -24.47 18.56
C CYS A 481 33.13 -23.09 18.39
N LEU A 482 31.80 -23.00 18.31
CA LEU A 482 31.07 -21.74 18.24
C LEU A 482 31.31 -20.87 19.48
N ASN A 483 31.20 -21.47 20.67
CA ASN A 483 31.43 -20.76 21.94
C ASN A 483 32.89 -20.27 22.08
N LYS A 484 33.87 -21.00 21.54
CA LYS A 484 35.27 -20.54 21.52
C LYS A 484 35.51 -19.37 20.57
N VAL A 485 34.77 -19.28 19.47
CA VAL A 485 34.82 -18.12 18.55
C VAL A 485 34.22 -16.89 19.23
N GLU A 486 33.08 -17.02 19.91
CA GLU A 486 32.47 -15.89 20.64
C GLU A 486 33.39 -15.33 21.73
N VAL A 487 34.01 -16.20 22.53
CA VAL A 487 34.95 -15.76 23.58
C VAL A 487 36.20 -15.09 23.00
N LYS A 488 36.75 -15.59 21.89
CA LYS A 488 37.86 -14.92 21.18
C LYS A 488 37.47 -13.54 20.65
N THR A 489 36.26 -13.42 20.11
CA THR A 489 35.74 -12.17 19.53
C THR A 489 35.49 -11.12 20.62
N ILE A 490 35.03 -11.53 21.80
CA ILE A 490 34.86 -10.66 22.97
C ILE A 490 36.23 -10.18 23.51
N LEU A 491 37.20 -11.08 23.66
CA LEU A 491 38.55 -10.74 24.13
C LEU A 491 39.33 -9.84 23.15
N GLU A 492 39.14 -10.03 21.84
CA GLU A 492 39.72 -9.15 20.81
C GLU A 492 39.07 -7.75 20.81
N ASN A 493 37.77 -7.66 21.10
CA ASN A 493 37.08 -6.37 21.25
C ASN A 493 37.50 -5.63 22.52
N GLU A 494 37.72 -6.34 23.64
CA GLU A 494 38.27 -5.74 24.87
C GLU A 494 39.70 -5.24 24.66
N LYS A 495 40.56 -5.99 23.96
CA LYS A 495 41.91 -5.54 23.58
C LYS A 495 41.90 -4.30 22.70
N ARG A 496 40.93 -4.19 21.76
CA ARG A 496 40.78 -2.99 20.92
C ARG A 496 40.37 -1.77 21.74
N GLN A 497 39.49 -1.93 22.73
CA GLN A 497 39.10 -0.81 23.62
C GLN A 497 40.23 -0.35 24.55
N LEU A 498 41.08 -1.25 25.02
CA LEU A 498 42.27 -0.92 25.83
C LEU A 498 43.38 -0.22 25.01
N SER A 499 43.44 -0.46 23.70
CA SER A 499 44.42 0.17 22.79
C SER A 499 44.03 1.57 22.29
N SER A 500 42.75 1.98 22.44
CA SER A 500 42.26 3.31 22.02
C SER A 500 42.41 4.40 23.10
N SER A 501 42.82 4.05 24.32
CA SER A 501 42.97 4.98 25.45
C SER A 501 44.41 5.46 25.71
N SER A 502 45.36 5.15 24.83
CA SER A 502 46.79 5.43 25.04
C SER A 502 47.50 6.03 23.82
N SER A 503 46.96 7.11 23.23
CA SER A 503 47.68 7.91 22.22
C SER A 503 47.15 9.33 22.06
N SER A 504 47.29 10.17 23.09
CA SER A 504 47.39 11.63 22.91
C SER A 504 48.12 12.32 24.07
N SER A 505 49.45 12.17 24.08
CA SER A 505 50.43 13.09 24.68
C SER A 505 51.67 12.95 23.79
N SER A 506 52.24 13.97 23.17
CA SER A 506 52.82 15.16 23.79
C SER A 506 53.35 16.16 22.75
N SER A 507 53.23 17.47 23.01
CA SER A 507 54.33 18.44 22.80
C SER A 507 54.11 19.76 23.57
N SER A 508 54.91 19.89 24.63
CA SER A 508 55.49 21.08 25.29
C SER A 508 54.94 22.50 25.02
N SER A 509 54.62 23.23 26.09
CA SER A 509 55.49 24.30 26.63
C SER A 509 54.94 24.93 27.92
N SER A 510 55.90 25.40 28.72
CA SER A 510 55.87 25.98 30.06
C SER A 510 55.02 27.24 30.25
N SER A 511 54.37 27.40 31.40
CA SER A 511 54.75 28.40 32.42
C SER A 511 53.75 28.47 33.59
N SER A 512 54.34 28.73 34.75
CA SER A 512 53.79 29.00 36.08
C SER A 512 52.73 30.10 36.16
N SER A 513 51.75 29.98 37.06
CA SER A 513 51.71 30.75 38.33
C SER A 513 50.33 30.70 39.03
N SER A 514 50.41 30.45 40.35
CA SER A 514 49.58 30.91 41.48
C SER A 514 48.35 31.79 41.23
N GLY A 515 47.27 31.55 41.99
CA GLY A 515 46.27 32.61 42.25
C GLY A 515 44.89 32.14 42.67
N SER A 516 44.76 31.89 43.97
CA SER A 516 43.55 31.53 44.73
C SER A 516 42.41 32.55 44.75
N SER A 517 41.26 32.08 45.28
CA SER A 517 40.15 32.82 45.93
C SER A 517 38.94 33.08 45.03
N SER A 518 37.67 32.96 45.43
CA SER A 518 36.96 32.35 46.55
C SER A 518 35.45 32.54 46.28
N HIS A 519 34.58 31.98 47.15
CA HIS A 519 33.14 32.26 47.31
C HIS A 519 32.19 31.72 46.22
N SER A 520 30.96 31.30 46.49
CA SER A 520 30.22 30.94 47.71
C SER A 520 28.80 30.52 47.25
N ARG A 521 28.30 29.42 47.83
CA ARG A 521 26.89 29.18 48.24
C ARG A 521 25.74 29.05 47.22
N HIS A 522 25.11 27.87 47.34
CA HIS A 522 23.67 27.61 47.57
C HIS A 522 22.65 27.99 46.46
N LYS A 523 21.57 27.25 46.22
CA LYS A 523 20.68 26.58 47.19
C LYS A 523 19.77 25.55 46.49
N LYS A 524 19.60 24.39 47.12
CA LYS A 524 18.46 23.45 46.98
C LYS A 524 17.30 23.91 47.87
N LEU A 525 16.07 23.48 47.56
CA LEU A 525 15.01 22.89 48.45
C LEU A 525 13.64 23.04 47.75
N LYS A 526 12.85 21.97 47.47
CA LYS A 526 11.85 21.27 48.34
C LYS A 526 10.96 22.26 49.12
N ARG A 527 9.64 22.16 49.27
CA ARG A 527 8.69 21.02 49.35
C ARG A 527 7.24 21.60 49.44
N GLN A 528 6.23 20.79 49.12
CA GLN A 528 4.86 20.74 49.69
C GLN A 528 4.08 22.05 49.99
N ILE A 529 2.95 22.26 49.31
CA ILE A 529 1.58 21.93 49.75
C ILE A 529 0.82 21.44 48.51
#